data_AF-D9CI53-F1
#
_entry.id   AF-D9CI53-F1
#
_cell.length_a   1.000
_cell.length_b   1.000
_cell.length_c   1.000
_cell.angle_alpha   90.00
_cell.angle_beta   90.00
_cell.angle_gamma   90.00
#
_symmetry.space_group_name_H-M   'P 1'
#
loop_
_entity.id
_entity.type
_entity.pdbx_description
1 polymer ?
#
loop_
_entity_poly.entity_id
_entity_poly.type
_entity_poly.pdbx_seq_one_letter_code
_entity_poly.pdbx_strand_id
1 'polypeptide(L)'
;HQCRWGYQNWTVMQEVVDNFKKFDIPLETVWNDIDYMLAYRDFTNDPNTFEVSKGQEFLAGLHANNQHYIPIVDSAIYIPNPDNETDAYEIYNRGNDSNVFLNNLDGSQYIGNVWPGYTVFPDWHTENATTWWTNEMVAWHGQIPFDGIWIDMSEVSSFCVGSCGTGNLSLNPVHPPFLLPGEPGDVDYGYPEGFADTNSTEAASALAASASQASAYSTPAVTASTSFYKTTPTPGARNVDHPPYAIKNVQGDLAVHAVAPNATHHDGVQEYDVHNLNGHQILNATYQALLSVLPGRRPLIIGRSTFTSSGRWAGHWGGD
;
A
#
# COMPACT_ATOMS: atom_id res chain seq x y z
N HIS A 1 -17.48 10.04 -3.63
CA HIS A 1 -16.53 8.99 -3.26
C HIS A 1 -16.42 8.99 -1.74
N GLN A 2 -16.58 7.83 -1.10
CA GLN A 2 -16.44 7.67 0.36
C GLN A 2 -15.40 6.58 0.64
N CYS A 3 -14.44 6.87 1.52
CA CYS A 3 -13.36 5.98 1.91
C CYS A 3 -13.10 6.12 3.40
N ARG A 4 -12.49 5.11 4.02
CA ARG A 4 -11.91 5.18 5.35
C ARG A 4 -10.94 4.01 5.53
N TRP A 5 -9.80 4.29 6.15
CA TRP A 5 -8.97 3.28 6.79
C TRP A 5 -9.58 2.85 8.13
N GLY A 6 -9.89 1.56 8.27
CA GLY A 6 -10.46 0.95 9.48
C GLY A 6 -11.93 0.53 9.36
N TYR A 7 -12.48 0.34 8.16
CA TYR A 7 -13.81 -0.30 8.05
C TYR A 7 -13.71 -1.77 8.45
N GLN A 8 -14.56 -2.23 9.36
CA GLN A 8 -14.35 -3.51 10.03
C GLN A 8 -14.85 -4.72 9.24
N ASN A 9 -15.82 -4.57 8.33
CA ASN A 9 -16.42 -5.66 7.54
C ASN A 9 -17.45 -5.12 6.51
N TRP A 10 -17.99 -6.03 5.69
CA TRP A 10 -19.05 -5.72 4.71
C TRP A 10 -20.33 -5.14 5.33
N THR A 11 -20.70 -5.51 6.56
CA THR A 11 -21.90 -4.95 7.22
C THR A 11 -21.72 -3.47 7.52
N VAL A 12 -20.56 -3.08 8.03
CA VAL A 12 -20.24 -1.65 8.26
C VAL A 12 -20.25 -0.88 6.94
N MET A 13 -19.69 -1.44 5.87
CA MET A 13 -19.74 -0.83 4.54
C MET A 13 -21.18 -0.62 4.05
N GLN A 14 -22.06 -1.61 4.25
CA GLN A 14 -23.48 -1.48 3.92
C GLN A 14 -24.16 -0.38 4.74
N GLU A 15 -23.88 -0.29 6.05
CA GLU A 15 -24.42 0.75 6.92
C GLU A 15 -23.99 2.17 6.48
N VAL A 16 -22.75 2.33 6.01
CA VAL A 16 -22.28 3.61 5.45
C VAL A 16 -23.10 3.98 4.22
N VAL A 17 -23.24 3.06 3.26
CA VAL A 17 -24.03 3.28 2.03
C VAL A 17 -25.49 3.61 2.35
N ASP A 18 -26.09 2.86 3.28
CA ASP A 18 -27.47 3.06 3.71
C ASP A 18 -27.67 4.40 4.40
N ASN A 19 -26.69 4.87 5.19
CA ASN A 19 -26.75 6.18 5.81
C ASN A 19 -26.67 7.32 4.80
N PHE A 20 -25.77 7.25 3.80
CA PHE A 20 -25.74 8.24 2.70
C PHE A 20 -27.10 8.32 2.01
N LYS A 21 -27.69 7.17 1.69
CA LYS A 21 -29.04 7.09 1.09
C LYS A 21 -30.12 7.65 2.01
N LYS A 22 -30.10 7.30 3.29
CA LYS A 22 -31.06 7.75 4.32
C LYS A 22 -31.08 9.27 4.46
N PHE A 23 -29.93 9.91 4.34
CA PHE A 23 -29.79 11.36 4.49
C PHE A 23 -29.79 12.12 3.16
N ASP A 24 -30.13 11.45 2.05
CA ASP A 24 -30.18 12.04 0.69
C ASP A 24 -28.85 12.70 0.28
N ILE A 25 -27.74 12.07 0.66
CA ILE A 25 -26.39 12.52 0.31
C ILE A 25 -25.91 11.73 -0.92
N PRO A 26 -25.56 12.40 -2.03
CA PRO A 26 -25.07 11.71 -3.23
C PRO A 26 -23.81 10.88 -2.97
N LEU A 27 -23.87 9.59 -3.27
CA LEU A 27 -22.76 8.65 -3.14
C LEU A 27 -22.62 7.79 -4.39
N GLU A 28 -21.64 8.11 -5.24
CA GLU A 28 -21.38 7.36 -6.48
C GLU A 28 -20.47 6.14 -6.29
N THR A 29 -19.55 6.22 -5.33
CA THR A 29 -18.45 5.24 -5.21
C THR A 29 -18.02 5.09 -3.76
N VAL A 30 -17.86 3.85 -3.31
CA VAL A 30 -17.26 3.49 -2.03
C VAL A 30 -15.91 2.82 -2.22
N TRP A 31 -15.03 3.00 -1.26
CA TRP A 31 -13.65 2.57 -1.31
C TRP A 31 -13.34 1.77 -0.05
N ASN A 32 -12.58 0.69 -0.20
CA ASN A 32 -11.98 0.01 0.93
C ASN A 32 -10.46 0.23 0.92
N ASP A 33 -9.96 0.63 2.07
CA ASP A 33 -8.55 0.58 2.41
C ASP A 33 -8.10 -0.87 2.70
N ILE A 34 -6.88 -1.08 3.18
CA ILE A 34 -6.23 -2.38 3.36
C ILE A 34 -6.98 -3.35 4.30
N ASP A 35 -7.99 -2.88 5.05
CA ASP A 35 -8.77 -3.67 6.01
C ASP A 35 -9.49 -4.87 5.37
N TYR A 36 -9.78 -4.80 4.07
CA TYR A 36 -10.46 -5.89 3.37
C TYR A 36 -9.57 -7.12 3.18
N MET A 37 -8.24 -6.93 3.19
CA MET A 37 -7.26 -7.94 2.83
C MET A 37 -7.04 -8.95 3.97
N LEU A 38 -6.74 -10.20 3.61
CA LEU A 38 -6.27 -11.19 4.60
C LEU A 38 -4.86 -10.79 5.06
N ALA A 39 -4.73 -10.34 6.30
CA ALA A 39 -3.46 -9.90 6.87
C ALA A 39 -2.71 -8.91 5.95
N TYR A 40 -3.43 -7.96 5.35
CA TYR A 40 -2.90 -6.89 4.49
C TYR A 40 -2.20 -7.35 3.20
N ARG A 41 -2.55 -8.55 2.71
CA ARG A 41 -2.00 -9.12 1.48
C ARG A 41 -2.85 -8.73 0.27
N ASP A 42 -2.22 -8.13 -0.74
CA ASP A 42 -2.89 -7.80 -2.01
C ASP A 42 -3.66 -8.99 -2.62
N PHE A 43 -4.71 -8.69 -3.39
CA PHE A 43 -5.50 -9.69 -4.10
C PHE A 43 -6.14 -10.79 -3.22
N THR A 44 -6.27 -10.53 -1.92
CA THR A 44 -6.96 -11.41 -0.98
C THR A 44 -8.10 -10.70 -0.28
N ASN A 45 -8.99 -11.47 0.33
CA ASN A 45 -10.04 -10.96 1.19
C ASN A 45 -10.01 -11.71 2.52
N ASP A 46 -10.11 -11.01 3.64
CA ASP A 46 -10.18 -11.66 4.95
C ASP A 46 -11.45 -12.51 5.05
N PRO A 47 -11.35 -13.82 5.30
CA PRO A 47 -12.51 -14.71 5.27
C PRO A 47 -13.48 -14.50 6.44
N ASN A 48 -13.08 -13.78 7.50
CA ASN A 48 -13.89 -13.54 8.69
C ASN A 48 -14.63 -12.20 8.60
N THR A 49 -13.95 -11.16 8.14
CA THR A 49 -14.48 -9.78 8.09
C THR A 49 -14.95 -9.37 6.70
N PHE A 50 -14.28 -9.84 5.65
CA PHE A 50 -14.53 -9.46 4.26
C PHE A 50 -14.74 -10.66 3.33
N GLU A 51 -15.44 -11.69 3.82
CA GLU A 51 -15.75 -12.92 3.07
C GLU A 51 -16.23 -12.64 1.63
N VAL A 52 -15.63 -13.33 0.65
CA VAL A 52 -15.88 -13.10 -0.79
C VAL A 52 -17.35 -13.22 -1.16
N SER A 53 -18.07 -14.21 -0.61
CA SER A 53 -19.49 -14.45 -0.90
C SER A 53 -20.37 -13.25 -0.53
N LYS A 54 -20.16 -12.68 0.67
CA LYS A 54 -20.86 -11.50 1.17
C LYS A 54 -20.43 -10.23 0.41
N GLY A 55 -19.15 -10.14 0.04
CA GLY A 55 -18.66 -9.08 -0.83
C GLY A 55 -19.36 -9.07 -2.16
N GLN A 56 -19.53 -10.23 -2.80
CA GLN A 56 -20.28 -10.35 -4.06
C GLN A 56 -21.73 -9.91 -3.92
N GLU A 57 -22.41 -10.26 -2.82
CA GLU A 57 -23.78 -9.81 -2.54
C GLU A 57 -23.85 -8.28 -2.36
N PHE A 58 -22.95 -7.71 -1.57
CA PHE A 58 -22.84 -6.27 -1.35
C PHE A 58 -22.59 -5.51 -2.67
N LEU A 59 -21.62 -5.95 -3.47
CA LEU A 59 -21.23 -5.33 -4.72
C LEU A 59 -22.34 -5.45 -5.78
N ALA A 60 -23.05 -6.58 -5.84
CA ALA A 60 -24.23 -6.71 -6.70
C ALA A 60 -25.32 -5.67 -6.34
N GLY A 61 -25.52 -5.42 -5.04
CA GLY A 61 -26.40 -4.36 -4.56
C GLY A 61 -25.94 -2.96 -4.96
N LEU A 62 -24.65 -2.65 -4.81
CA LEU A 62 -24.08 -1.37 -5.26
C LEU A 62 -24.26 -1.16 -6.76
N HIS A 63 -23.88 -2.15 -7.58
CA HIS A 63 -23.99 -2.08 -9.03
C HIS A 63 -25.44 -1.96 -9.50
N ALA A 64 -26.39 -2.63 -8.84
CA ALA A 64 -27.81 -2.48 -9.13
C ALA A 64 -28.34 -1.05 -8.85
N ASN A 65 -27.65 -0.28 -7.99
CA ASN A 65 -27.94 1.12 -7.71
C ASN A 65 -27.08 2.10 -8.52
N ASN A 66 -26.36 1.64 -9.56
CA ASN A 66 -25.39 2.42 -10.34
C ASN A 66 -24.26 3.04 -9.50
N GLN A 67 -23.90 2.40 -8.39
CA GLN A 67 -22.75 2.78 -7.57
C GLN A 67 -21.56 1.89 -7.91
N HIS A 68 -20.36 2.32 -7.51
CA HIS A 68 -19.10 1.71 -7.89
C HIS A 68 -18.25 1.36 -6.67
N TYR A 69 -17.33 0.40 -6.83
CA TYR A 69 -16.41 -0.03 -5.80
C TYR A 69 -14.95 0.09 -6.24
N ILE A 70 -14.10 0.68 -5.37
CA ILE A 70 -12.67 0.85 -5.62
C ILE A 70 -11.87 0.38 -4.40
N PRO A 71 -11.22 -0.78 -4.45
CA PRO A 71 -10.27 -1.20 -3.42
C PRO A 71 -8.88 -0.57 -3.63
N ILE A 72 -8.15 -0.43 -2.52
CA ILE A 72 -6.70 -0.20 -2.53
C ILE A 72 -5.95 -1.46 -2.98
N VAL A 73 -4.81 -1.28 -3.64
CA VAL A 73 -3.80 -2.30 -3.92
C VAL A 73 -2.44 -1.63 -3.69
N ASP A 74 -1.59 -2.28 -2.90
CA ASP A 74 -0.29 -1.73 -2.55
C ASP A 74 0.78 -2.10 -3.59
N SER A 75 1.92 -1.41 -3.51
CA SER A 75 3.04 -1.64 -4.42
C SER A 75 3.93 -2.82 -4.03
N ALA A 76 3.74 -3.38 -2.83
CA ALA A 76 4.64 -4.37 -2.25
C ALA A 76 3.92 -5.69 -1.99
N ILE A 77 4.50 -6.80 -2.45
CA ILE A 77 3.91 -8.13 -2.34
C ILE A 77 4.48 -8.86 -1.14
N TYR A 78 3.60 -9.38 -0.28
CA TYR A 78 3.99 -10.24 0.84
C TYR A 78 4.86 -11.43 0.39
N ILE A 79 5.94 -11.71 1.10
CA ILE A 79 6.74 -12.94 0.90
C ILE A 79 6.44 -13.93 2.03
N PRO A 80 5.97 -15.16 1.72
CA PRO A 80 5.57 -16.12 2.74
C PRO A 80 6.77 -16.62 3.55
N ASN A 81 6.49 -17.05 4.77
CA ASN A 81 7.45 -17.70 5.63
C ASN A 81 7.88 -19.05 5.00
N PRO A 82 9.16 -19.22 4.63
CA PRO A 82 9.62 -20.43 3.95
C PRO A 82 9.57 -21.69 4.84
N ASP A 83 9.50 -21.52 6.16
CA ASP A 83 9.43 -22.62 7.14
C ASP A 83 7.98 -22.97 7.51
N ASN A 84 6.97 -22.29 6.92
CA ASN A 84 5.56 -22.52 7.21
C ASN A 84 4.73 -22.73 5.92
N GLU A 85 4.49 -23.99 5.55
CA GLU A 85 3.68 -24.35 4.39
C GLU A 85 2.26 -23.77 4.41
N THR A 86 1.68 -23.54 5.60
CA THR A 86 0.32 -22.97 5.73
C THR A 86 0.27 -21.47 5.46
N ASP A 87 1.43 -20.81 5.39
CA ASP A 87 1.56 -19.40 5.02
C ASP A 87 1.72 -19.17 3.52
N ALA A 88 1.55 -20.23 2.70
CA ALA A 88 1.67 -20.15 1.26
C ALA A 88 0.87 -18.99 0.65
N TYR A 89 1.50 -18.27 -0.27
CA TYR A 89 0.92 -17.10 -0.92
C TYR A 89 1.19 -17.12 -2.42
N GLU A 90 0.17 -17.50 -3.17
CA GLU A 90 0.28 -17.83 -4.58
C GLU A 90 0.60 -16.64 -5.48
N ILE A 91 0.21 -15.43 -5.07
CA ILE A 91 0.57 -14.18 -5.78
C ILE A 91 2.09 -14.02 -5.84
N TYR A 92 2.75 -14.21 -4.69
CA TYR A 92 4.21 -14.21 -4.61
C TYR A 92 4.81 -15.35 -5.41
N ASN A 93 4.31 -16.59 -5.24
CA ASN A 93 4.85 -17.75 -5.94
C ASN A 93 4.87 -17.53 -7.47
N ARG A 94 3.74 -17.10 -8.05
CA ARG A 94 3.65 -16.81 -9.49
C ARG A 94 4.54 -15.66 -9.95
N GLY A 95 4.67 -14.61 -9.14
CA GLY A 95 5.57 -13.49 -9.46
C GLY A 95 7.04 -13.92 -9.42
N ASN A 96 7.41 -14.70 -8.40
CA ASN A 96 8.75 -15.20 -8.19
C ASN A 96 9.15 -16.16 -9.34
N ASP A 97 8.26 -17.08 -9.70
CA ASP A 97 8.46 -17.99 -10.84
C ASP A 97 8.61 -17.25 -12.18
N SER A 98 8.04 -16.05 -12.27
CA SER A 98 8.10 -15.18 -13.45
C SER A 98 9.28 -14.18 -13.42
N ASN A 99 10.11 -14.22 -12.37
CA ASN A 99 11.24 -13.32 -12.14
C ASN A 99 10.87 -11.82 -12.19
N VAL A 100 9.75 -11.44 -11.57
CA VAL A 100 9.22 -10.07 -11.66
C VAL A 100 9.59 -9.17 -10.48
N PHE A 101 10.43 -9.62 -9.54
CA PHE A 101 10.75 -8.86 -8.34
C PHE A 101 12.16 -8.25 -8.38
N LEU A 102 12.32 -7.10 -7.73
CA LEU A 102 13.56 -6.35 -7.61
C LEU A 102 14.65 -7.12 -6.84
N ASN A 103 15.93 -6.87 -7.16
CA ASN A 103 17.07 -7.53 -6.53
C ASN A 103 17.94 -6.55 -5.73
N ASN A 104 18.75 -7.08 -4.82
CA ASN A 104 19.92 -6.42 -4.27
C ASN A 104 21.07 -6.45 -5.29
N LEU A 105 22.11 -5.65 -5.03
CA LEU A 105 23.30 -5.58 -5.88
C LEU A 105 24.03 -6.94 -6.07
N ASP A 106 23.94 -7.84 -5.09
CA ASP A 106 24.54 -9.17 -5.15
C ASP A 106 23.67 -10.21 -5.91
N GLY A 107 22.53 -9.78 -6.45
CA GLY A 107 21.58 -10.61 -7.18
C GLY A 107 20.60 -11.40 -6.29
N SER A 108 20.69 -11.29 -4.97
CA SER A 108 19.64 -11.81 -4.08
C SER A 108 18.38 -10.95 -4.19
N GLN A 109 17.20 -11.50 -3.89
CA GLN A 109 15.95 -10.75 -3.94
C GLN A 109 15.94 -9.60 -2.92
N TYR A 110 15.47 -8.41 -3.34
CA TYR A 110 15.32 -7.27 -2.44
C TYR A 110 14.10 -7.47 -1.54
N ILE A 111 14.33 -7.44 -0.23
CA ILE A 111 13.27 -7.62 0.78
C ILE A 111 13.05 -6.30 1.52
N GLY A 112 11.82 -5.79 1.49
CA GLY A 112 11.37 -4.66 2.29
C GLY A 112 10.41 -5.08 3.40
N ASN A 113 9.77 -4.09 4.01
CA ASN A 113 8.71 -4.31 5.00
C ASN A 113 7.59 -3.29 4.77
N VAL A 114 6.35 -3.73 4.66
CA VAL A 114 5.15 -2.88 4.53
C VAL A 114 4.04 -3.51 5.38
N TRP A 115 2.77 -3.20 5.13
CA TRP A 115 1.61 -3.65 5.90
C TRP A 115 1.57 -5.16 6.19
N PRO A 116 1.81 -6.08 5.23
CA PRO A 116 1.69 -7.52 5.51
C PRO A 116 2.93 -8.12 6.17
N GLY A 117 3.95 -7.31 6.48
CA GLY A 117 5.23 -7.77 7.02
C GLY A 117 6.35 -7.66 6.00
N TYR A 118 7.25 -8.65 5.91
CA TYR A 118 8.28 -8.63 4.87
C TYR A 118 7.67 -8.79 3.48
N THR A 119 8.18 -8.00 2.54
CA THR A 119 7.64 -7.86 1.19
C THR A 119 8.73 -7.84 0.14
N VAL A 120 8.34 -8.12 -1.10
CA VAL A 120 9.12 -7.91 -2.32
C VAL A 120 8.45 -6.85 -3.18
N PHE A 121 9.20 -6.23 -4.09
CA PHE A 121 8.70 -5.15 -4.93
C PHE A 121 8.74 -5.56 -6.40
N PRO A 122 7.65 -5.41 -7.17
CA PRO A 122 7.66 -5.65 -8.60
C PRO A 122 8.69 -4.77 -9.32
N ASP A 123 9.49 -5.39 -10.18
CA ASP A 123 10.40 -4.72 -11.10
C ASP A 123 9.71 -4.56 -12.46
N TRP A 124 9.24 -3.34 -12.72
CA TRP A 124 8.57 -2.96 -13.95
C TRP A 124 9.49 -2.91 -15.18
N HIS A 125 10.80 -3.09 -15.03
CA HIS A 125 11.75 -3.21 -16.14
C HIS A 125 11.78 -4.62 -16.73
N THR A 126 11.20 -5.60 -16.04
CA THR A 126 11.08 -6.97 -16.54
C THR A 126 9.99 -7.08 -17.60
N GLU A 127 10.20 -7.92 -18.61
CA GLU A 127 9.19 -8.16 -19.66
C GLU A 127 7.90 -8.81 -19.11
N ASN A 128 7.99 -9.48 -17.96
CA ASN A 128 6.89 -10.26 -17.39
C ASN A 128 6.06 -9.51 -16.33
N ALA A 129 6.57 -8.43 -15.71
CA ALA A 129 5.90 -7.78 -14.58
C ALA A 129 4.48 -7.31 -14.90
N THR A 130 4.30 -6.62 -16.04
CA THR A 130 2.96 -6.13 -16.43
C THR A 130 2.00 -7.29 -16.73
N THR A 131 2.49 -8.38 -17.30
CA THR A 131 1.69 -9.58 -17.60
C THR A 131 1.27 -10.29 -16.32
N TRP A 132 2.20 -10.51 -15.40
CA TRP A 132 1.91 -11.07 -14.07
C TRP A 132 0.88 -10.21 -13.34
N TRP A 133 1.12 -8.90 -13.21
CA TRP A 133 0.20 -7.96 -12.56
C TRP A 133 -1.21 -7.98 -13.17
N THR A 134 -1.29 -8.02 -14.50
CA THR A 134 -2.57 -8.14 -15.22
C THR A 134 -3.30 -9.44 -14.88
N ASN A 135 -2.59 -10.56 -14.85
CA ASN A 135 -3.18 -11.86 -14.52
C ASN A 135 -3.70 -11.90 -13.08
N GLU A 136 -2.97 -11.33 -12.13
CA GLU A 136 -3.42 -11.24 -10.73
C GLU A 136 -4.68 -10.38 -10.59
N MET A 137 -4.73 -9.22 -11.24
CA MET A 137 -5.92 -8.36 -11.24
C MET A 137 -7.13 -9.02 -11.91
N VAL A 138 -6.93 -9.72 -13.03
CA VAL A 138 -8.01 -10.47 -13.72
C VAL A 138 -8.54 -11.60 -12.84
N ALA A 139 -7.65 -12.37 -12.22
CA ALA A 139 -8.03 -13.46 -11.33
C ALA A 139 -8.80 -12.96 -10.10
N TRP A 140 -8.34 -11.87 -9.49
CA TRP A 140 -8.99 -11.29 -8.33
C TRP A 140 -10.33 -10.62 -8.68
N HIS A 141 -10.44 -9.93 -9.81
CA HIS A 141 -11.72 -9.38 -10.28
C HIS A 141 -12.80 -10.46 -10.48
N GLY A 142 -12.39 -11.68 -10.86
CA GLY A 142 -13.30 -12.83 -10.96
C GLY A 142 -13.94 -13.22 -9.62
N GLN A 143 -13.36 -12.79 -8.49
CA GLN A 143 -13.89 -13.00 -7.15
C GLN A 143 -14.59 -11.73 -6.63
N ILE A 144 -13.95 -10.57 -6.78
CA ILE A 144 -14.41 -9.26 -6.31
C ILE A 144 -14.59 -8.32 -7.51
N PRO A 145 -15.82 -8.08 -7.99
CA PRO A 145 -16.04 -7.24 -9.17
C PRO A 145 -15.87 -5.74 -8.86
N PHE A 146 -14.63 -5.26 -8.81
CA PHE A 146 -14.29 -3.84 -8.62
C PHE A 146 -14.39 -3.02 -9.92
N ASP A 147 -14.58 -1.71 -9.80
CA ASP A 147 -14.79 -0.78 -10.92
C ASP A 147 -13.59 0.14 -11.22
N GLY A 148 -12.58 0.11 -10.35
CA GLY A 148 -11.34 0.87 -10.45
C GLY A 148 -10.37 0.43 -9.37
N ILE A 149 -9.17 0.99 -9.37
CA ILE A 149 -8.12 0.63 -8.40
C ILE A 149 -7.52 1.89 -7.78
N TRP A 150 -7.28 1.84 -6.48
CA TRP A 150 -6.45 2.79 -5.78
C TRP A 150 -5.05 2.19 -5.60
N ILE A 151 -4.02 2.78 -6.21
CA ILE A 151 -2.63 2.35 -6.03
C ILE A 151 -1.95 3.21 -4.98
N ASP A 152 -1.51 2.57 -3.90
CA ASP A 152 -0.83 3.23 -2.80
C ASP A 152 0.58 2.68 -2.53
N MET A 153 1.29 3.34 -1.62
CA MET A 153 2.64 2.95 -1.18
C MET A 153 3.67 2.93 -2.32
N SER A 154 3.45 3.76 -3.35
CA SER A 154 4.07 3.63 -4.67
C SER A 154 5.28 4.52 -4.93
N GLU A 155 5.81 5.19 -3.90
CA GLU A 155 7.04 5.98 -4.00
C GLU A 155 8.26 5.24 -4.57
N VAL A 156 8.65 4.01 -4.19
CA VAL A 156 7.97 2.97 -3.39
C VAL A 156 8.38 2.95 -1.92
N SER A 157 7.38 2.89 -1.04
CA SER A 157 7.57 2.96 0.42
C SER A 157 8.06 1.64 1.01
N SER A 158 8.94 1.73 2.00
CA SER A 158 9.41 0.60 2.81
C SER A 158 9.64 1.04 4.26
N PHE A 159 9.22 0.24 5.23
CA PHE A 159 9.43 0.47 6.65
C PHE A 159 10.84 0.06 7.11
N CYS A 160 11.58 -0.69 6.31
CA CYS A 160 13.02 -0.91 6.51
C CYS A 160 13.83 0.26 5.95
N VAL A 161 14.92 0.62 6.64
CA VAL A 161 15.97 1.46 6.07
C VAL A 161 16.90 0.54 5.28
N GLY A 162 16.79 0.62 3.96
CA GLY A 162 17.44 -0.33 3.06
C GLY A 162 16.70 -1.67 2.96
N SER A 163 17.41 -2.70 2.51
CA SER A 163 16.89 -4.07 2.43
C SER A 163 16.86 -4.71 3.83
N CYS A 164 15.74 -5.34 4.19
CA CYS A 164 15.61 -6.09 5.45
C CYS A 164 16.44 -7.39 5.45
N GLY A 165 16.93 -7.81 4.28
CA GLY A 165 17.65 -9.07 4.08
C GLY A 165 16.76 -10.31 4.17
N THR A 166 17.29 -11.44 3.73
CA THR A 166 16.56 -12.73 3.69
C THR A 166 16.57 -13.49 5.01
N GLY A 167 17.40 -13.07 5.98
CA GLY A 167 17.59 -13.81 7.24
C GLY A 167 16.40 -13.80 8.19
N ASN A 168 15.42 -12.91 7.98
CA ASN A 168 14.28 -12.74 8.88
C ASN A 168 12.95 -13.24 8.31
N LEU A 169 12.93 -13.86 7.13
CA LEU A 169 11.68 -14.31 6.49
C LEU A 169 10.90 -15.33 7.33
N SER A 170 11.57 -16.08 8.21
CA SER A 170 10.91 -17.01 9.14
C SER A 170 10.09 -16.33 10.24
N LEU A 171 10.18 -15.00 10.38
CA LEU A 171 9.35 -14.22 11.29
C LEU A 171 8.00 -13.84 10.67
N ASN A 172 7.83 -14.00 9.35
CA ASN A 172 6.58 -13.61 8.68
C ASN A 172 5.40 -14.54 9.07
N PRO A 173 4.17 -13.99 9.12
CA PRO A 173 3.84 -12.56 8.98
C PRO A 173 4.26 -11.75 10.22
N VAL A 174 4.84 -10.57 10.00
CA VAL A 174 5.18 -9.61 11.08
C VAL A 174 4.25 -8.39 11.04
N HIS A 175 3.81 -7.97 12.21
CA HIS A 175 3.00 -6.75 12.35
C HIS A 175 3.88 -5.49 12.28
N PRO A 176 3.42 -4.38 11.68
CA PRO A 176 4.08 -3.09 11.79
C PRO A 176 4.35 -2.68 13.26
N PRO A 177 5.40 -1.89 13.56
CA PRO A 177 5.77 -1.55 14.93
C PRO A 177 4.87 -0.48 15.58
N PHE A 178 3.69 -0.22 15.00
CA PHE A 178 2.69 0.75 15.46
C PHE A 178 1.30 0.14 15.33
N LEU A 179 0.35 0.64 16.11
CA LEU A 179 -1.01 0.11 16.10
C LEU A 179 -1.76 0.51 14.82
N LEU A 180 -2.61 -0.39 14.34
CA LEU A 180 -3.49 -0.16 13.20
C LEU A 180 -4.94 0.08 13.68
N PRO A 181 -5.76 0.82 12.90
CA PRO A 181 -7.16 1.07 13.23
C PRO A 181 -7.93 -0.22 13.55
N GLY A 182 -8.59 -0.23 14.70
CA GLY A 182 -9.41 -1.36 15.14
C GLY A 182 -8.64 -2.42 15.96
N GLU A 183 -7.33 -2.27 16.13
CA GLU A 183 -6.57 -3.14 17.04
C GLU A 183 -6.90 -2.88 18.52
N PRO A 184 -6.82 -3.92 19.39
CA PRO A 184 -6.96 -3.74 20.82
C PRO A 184 -5.97 -2.71 21.38
N GLY A 185 -6.46 -1.53 21.76
CA GLY A 185 -5.65 -0.43 22.29
C GLY A 185 -5.52 0.77 21.35
N ASP A 186 -5.96 0.66 20.09
CA ASP A 186 -6.04 1.79 19.16
C ASP A 186 -7.44 2.38 19.11
N VAL A 187 -7.80 3.13 20.15
CA VAL A 187 -9.11 3.77 20.24
C VAL A 187 -9.11 5.07 19.43
N ASP A 188 -10.03 5.19 18.47
CA ASP A 188 -10.30 6.45 17.76
C ASP A 188 -11.04 7.42 18.69
N TYR A 189 -10.32 8.42 19.17
CA TYR A 189 -10.87 9.54 19.95
C TYR A 189 -11.17 10.77 19.09
N GLY A 190 -11.10 10.64 17.76
CA GLY A 190 -11.43 11.69 16.81
C GLY A 190 -12.93 11.97 16.80
N TYR A 191 -13.30 13.25 16.72
CA TYR A 191 -14.68 13.70 16.56
C TYR A 191 -14.77 14.69 15.40
N PRO A 192 -15.96 14.86 14.78
CA PRO A 192 -16.15 15.82 13.72
C PRO A 192 -15.77 17.25 14.13
N GLU A 193 -15.35 18.06 13.16
CA GLU A 193 -15.10 19.48 13.37
C GLU A 193 -16.32 20.17 14.00
N GLY A 194 -16.09 21.01 15.01
CA GLY A 194 -17.15 21.68 15.77
C GLY A 194 -17.79 20.83 16.88
N PHE A 195 -17.38 19.57 17.07
CA PHE A 195 -17.86 18.77 18.21
C PHE A 195 -17.51 19.42 19.56
N ALA A 196 -16.34 20.04 19.67
CA ALA A 196 -15.93 20.77 20.86
C ALA A 196 -16.85 21.97 21.19
N ASP A 197 -17.48 22.57 20.18
CA ASP A 197 -18.38 23.73 20.35
C ASP A 197 -19.75 23.29 20.91
N THR A 198 -20.18 22.08 20.59
CA THR A 198 -21.47 21.53 21.02
C THR A 198 -21.35 20.67 22.28
N ASN A 199 -20.19 20.06 22.54
CA ASN A 199 -19.96 19.17 23.67
C ASN A 199 -18.50 19.25 24.20
N SER A 200 -18.15 20.40 24.77
CA SER A 200 -16.79 20.73 25.23
C SER A 200 -16.21 19.77 26.27
N THR A 201 -17.02 19.24 27.19
CA THR A 201 -16.54 18.32 28.24
C THR A 201 -16.15 16.96 27.68
N GLU A 202 -16.95 16.42 26.76
CA GLU A 202 -16.64 15.14 26.10
C GLU A 202 -15.43 15.30 25.18
N ALA A 203 -15.37 16.39 24.40
CA ALA A 203 -14.22 16.71 23.58
C ALA A 203 -12.91 16.82 24.40
N ALA A 204 -12.95 17.48 25.56
CA ALA A 204 -11.78 17.57 26.45
C ALA A 204 -11.37 16.20 27.02
N SER A 205 -12.35 15.35 27.34
CA SER A 205 -12.10 14.00 27.85
C SER A 205 -11.48 13.10 26.77
N ALA A 206 -12.00 13.19 25.54
CA ALA A 206 -11.46 12.49 24.38
C ALA A 206 -10.03 12.94 24.04
N LEU A 207 -9.76 14.25 24.05
CA LEU A 207 -8.41 14.79 23.84
C LEU A 207 -7.43 14.29 24.91
N ALA A 208 -7.85 14.24 26.17
CA ALA A 208 -7.02 13.70 27.26
C ALA A 208 -6.76 12.20 27.09
N ALA A 209 -7.76 11.43 26.66
CA ALA A 209 -7.62 10.00 26.39
C ALA A 209 -6.73 9.72 25.17
N SER A 210 -6.87 10.50 24.09
CA SER A 210 -5.99 10.49 22.92
C SER A 210 -4.55 10.78 23.29
N ALA A 211 -4.30 11.83 24.08
CA ALA A 211 -2.96 12.14 24.58
C ALA A 211 -2.39 11.03 25.47
N SER A 212 -3.24 10.39 26.29
CA SER A 212 -2.85 9.27 27.14
C SER A 212 -2.46 8.04 26.31
N GLN A 213 -3.26 7.69 25.30
CA GLN A 213 -2.95 6.62 24.33
C GLN A 213 -1.63 6.92 23.63
N ALA A 214 -1.48 8.11 23.02
CA ALA A 214 -0.25 8.50 22.34
C ALA A 214 0.99 8.43 23.25
N SER A 215 0.85 8.76 24.54
CA SER A 215 1.95 8.67 25.51
C SER A 215 2.26 7.25 25.99
N ALA A 216 1.27 6.37 26.05
CA ALA A 216 1.44 4.98 26.47
C ALA A 216 2.11 4.13 25.38
N TYR A 217 1.88 4.49 24.11
CA TYR A 217 2.42 3.81 22.94
C TYR A 217 3.56 4.58 22.29
N SER A 218 4.24 5.48 23.00
CA SER A 218 5.53 5.95 22.54
C SER A 218 6.47 4.74 22.53
N THR A 219 6.51 4.02 21.41
CA THR A 219 7.72 3.37 20.97
C THR A 219 8.84 4.38 21.17
N PRO A 220 10.06 3.97 21.52
CA PRO A 220 11.17 4.86 21.26
C PRO A 220 11.04 5.14 19.77
N ALA A 221 10.59 6.34 19.43
CA ALA A 221 10.80 6.84 18.10
C ALA A 221 12.29 6.61 17.96
N VAL A 222 12.65 5.66 17.11
CA VAL A 222 13.84 5.86 16.33
C VAL A 222 13.42 7.04 15.44
N THR A 223 13.34 8.24 16.04
CA THR A 223 13.92 9.42 15.46
C THR A 223 15.35 8.99 15.19
N ALA A 224 15.52 8.25 14.09
CA ALA A 224 16.71 8.37 13.31
C ALA A 224 16.74 9.86 13.08
N SER A 225 17.52 10.58 13.89
CA SER A 225 18.09 11.82 13.40
C SER A 225 18.83 11.35 12.17
N THR A 226 18.19 11.43 11.01
CA THR A 226 18.73 10.91 9.75
C THR A 226 19.78 11.91 9.34
N SER A 227 20.94 11.77 9.98
CA SER A 227 22.13 12.49 9.59
C SER A 227 22.34 12.21 8.11
N PHE A 228 22.32 13.26 7.30
CA PHE A 228 22.72 13.14 5.90
C PHE A 228 24.13 12.56 5.86
N TYR A 229 24.25 11.31 5.43
CA TYR A 229 25.55 10.70 5.22
C TYR A 229 26.05 11.18 3.86
N LYS A 230 27.14 11.94 3.89
CA LYS A 230 27.84 12.40 2.68
C LYS A 230 29.18 11.72 2.61
N THR A 231 29.50 11.18 1.44
CA THR A 231 30.80 10.58 1.19
C THR A 231 31.73 11.55 0.48
N THR A 232 33.03 11.40 0.70
CA THR A 232 34.04 12.09 -0.11
C THR A 232 34.06 11.44 -1.50
N PRO A 233 33.91 12.21 -2.59
CA PRO A 233 34.00 11.67 -3.95
C PRO A 233 35.28 10.89 -4.15
N THR A 234 35.16 9.62 -4.53
CA THR A 234 36.29 8.77 -4.91
C THR A 234 36.25 8.56 -6.42
N PRO A 235 37.29 8.96 -7.19
CA PRO A 235 37.29 8.80 -8.64
C PRO A 235 37.00 7.36 -9.07
N GLY A 236 36.02 7.19 -9.96
CA GLY A 236 35.61 5.88 -10.48
C GLY A 236 34.70 5.07 -9.56
N ALA A 237 34.40 5.52 -8.34
CA ALA A 237 33.45 4.89 -7.45
C ALA A 237 32.12 5.63 -7.44
N ARG A 238 31.02 4.89 -7.55
CA ARG A 238 29.67 5.41 -7.41
C ARG A 238 29.08 4.91 -6.09
N ASN A 239 28.98 5.78 -5.10
CA ASN A 239 28.24 5.47 -3.87
C ASN A 239 26.82 6.06 -4.00
N VAL A 240 25.86 5.19 -4.32
CA VAL A 240 24.47 5.59 -4.51
C VAL A 240 23.70 5.71 -3.21
N ASP A 241 24.05 4.94 -2.19
CA ASP A 241 23.40 5.00 -0.88
C ASP A 241 23.71 6.33 -0.19
N HIS A 242 24.94 6.83 -0.33
CA HIS A 242 25.42 8.07 0.28
C HIS A 242 26.13 8.94 -0.75
N PRO A 243 25.38 9.61 -1.66
CA PRO A 243 25.98 10.44 -2.69
C PRO A 243 26.76 11.61 -2.08
N PRO A 244 27.82 12.10 -2.75
CA PRO A 244 28.63 13.21 -2.24
C PRO A 244 27.82 14.50 -2.08
N TYR A 245 26.78 14.66 -2.90
CA TYR A 245 25.75 15.68 -2.74
C TYR A 245 24.45 15.03 -2.27
N ALA A 246 24.19 15.09 -0.96
CA ALA A 246 22.88 14.72 -0.42
C ALA A 246 21.89 15.88 -0.63
N ILE A 247 20.78 15.58 -1.32
CA ILE A 247 19.64 16.50 -1.41
C ILE A 247 19.05 16.74 -0.01
N LYS A 248 18.32 17.83 0.16
CA LYS A 248 17.60 18.12 1.41
C LYS A 248 16.27 17.34 1.45
N ASN A 249 16.36 16.00 1.44
CA ASN A 249 15.21 15.12 1.62
C ASN A 249 14.62 15.33 3.03
N VAL A 250 13.29 15.44 3.13
CA VAL A 250 12.59 15.68 4.39
C VAL A 250 12.73 14.51 5.37
N GLN A 251 12.88 13.29 4.84
CA GLN A 251 13.13 12.07 5.61
C GLN A 251 14.63 11.82 5.90
N GLY A 252 15.53 12.65 5.35
CA GLY A 252 16.99 12.55 5.53
C GLY A 252 17.69 11.65 4.51
N ASP A 253 18.23 10.51 4.94
CA ASP A 253 18.94 9.60 4.01
C ASP A 253 17.99 9.03 2.95
N LEU A 254 18.51 8.70 1.76
CA LEU A 254 17.69 8.31 0.60
C LEU A 254 16.98 6.97 0.81
N ALA A 255 17.54 6.05 1.60
CA ALA A 255 16.94 4.75 1.86
C ALA A 255 15.88 4.75 2.98
N VAL A 256 15.58 5.91 3.57
CA VAL A 256 14.63 6.04 4.68
C VAL A 256 13.22 6.15 4.12
N HIS A 257 12.32 5.28 4.58
CA HIS A 257 10.93 5.18 4.12
C HIS A 257 10.79 4.84 2.63
N ALA A 258 11.79 4.21 2.02
CA ALA A 258 11.83 3.90 0.59
C ALA A 258 12.67 2.65 0.31
N VAL A 259 12.50 2.08 -0.89
CA VAL A 259 13.46 1.11 -1.43
C VAL A 259 14.84 1.77 -1.57
N ALA A 260 15.90 1.01 -1.23
CA ALA A 260 17.26 1.53 -1.17
C ALA A 260 17.77 1.96 -2.55
N PRO A 261 18.60 3.02 -2.64
CA PRO A 261 19.16 3.43 -3.92
C PRO A 261 20.05 2.39 -4.60
N ASN A 262 20.65 1.47 -3.84
CA ASN A 262 21.45 0.37 -4.38
C ASN A 262 20.65 -0.86 -4.82
N ALA A 263 19.32 -0.89 -4.61
CA ALA A 263 18.47 -1.91 -5.19
C ALA A 263 18.64 -1.89 -6.72
N THR A 264 18.59 -3.06 -7.35
CA THR A 264 19.03 -3.26 -8.72
C THR A 264 17.94 -3.98 -9.51
N HIS A 265 17.49 -3.33 -10.58
CA HIS A 265 16.56 -3.88 -11.57
C HIS A 265 17.25 -4.99 -12.39
N HIS A 266 16.44 -5.86 -13.01
CA HIS A 266 16.93 -6.99 -13.80
C HIS A 266 17.79 -6.59 -15.00
N ASP A 267 17.61 -5.37 -15.51
CA ASP A 267 18.43 -4.80 -16.58
C ASP A 267 19.76 -4.16 -16.09
N GLY A 268 20.02 -4.22 -14.78
CA GLY A 268 21.20 -3.67 -14.12
C GLY A 268 21.10 -2.19 -13.75
N VAL A 269 19.96 -1.53 -14.03
CA VAL A 269 19.71 -0.17 -13.56
C VAL A 269 19.57 -0.18 -12.04
N GLN A 270 20.18 0.79 -11.36
CA GLN A 270 20.02 0.95 -9.92
C GLN A 270 18.83 1.85 -9.61
N GLU A 271 18.12 1.54 -8.55
CA GLU A 271 16.96 2.30 -8.07
C GLU A 271 17.31 3.80 -7.90
N TYR A 272 18.54 4.14 -7.53
CA TYR A 272 19.03 5.53 -7.49
C TYR A 272 18.67 6.36 -8.74
N ASP A 273 18.71 5.75 -9.92
CA ASP A 273 18.46 6.43 -11.20
C ASP A 273 16.97 6.55 -11.55
N VAL A 274 16.14 5.66 -11.02
CA VAL A 274 14.76 5.46 -11.48
C VAL A 274 13.71 5.46 -10.36
N HIS A 275 14.10 5.69 -9.10
CA HIS A 275 13.21 5.68 -7.94
C HIS A 275 11.91 6.46 -8.16
N ASN A 276 12.03 7.70 -8.65
CA ASN A 276 10.90 8.58 -8.92
C ASN A 276 9.97 8.10 -10.05
N LEU A 277 10.30 7.00 -10.74
CA LEU A 277 9.50 6.41 -11.81
C LEU A 277 8.62 5.25 -11.34
N ASN A 278 8.84 4.68 -10.15
CA ASN A 278 8.09 3.50 -9.71
C ASN A 278 6.57 3.75 -9.75
N GLY A 279 6.10 4.84 -9.15
CA GLY A 279 4.69 5.25 -9.18
C GLY A 279 4.14 5.38 -10.61
N HIS A 280 4.91 5.98 -11.51
CA HIS A 280 4.53 6.09 -12.92
C HIS A 280 4.39 4.73 -13.61
N GLN A 281 5.30 3.79 -13.31
CA GLN A 281 5.33 2.46 -13.91
C GLN A 281 4.19 1.58 -13.42
N ILE A 282 3.93 1.51 -12.10
CA ILE A 282 2.79 0.73 -11.55
C ILE A 282 1.44 1.29 -12.03
N LEU A 283 1.30 2.62 -12.18
CA LEU A 283 0.07 3.21 -12.70
C LEU A 283 -0.16 2.84 -14.17
N ASN A 284 0.90 2.79 -14.98
CA ASN A 284 0.80 2.29 -16.35
C ASN A 284 0.46 0.79 -16.39
N ALA A 285 1.14 -0.03 -15.58
CA ALA A 285 0.88 -1.47 -15.52
C ALA A 285 -0.57 -1.76 -15.09
N THR A 286 -1.06 -1.05 -14.07
CA THR A 286 -2.45 -1.13 -13.60
C THR A 286 -3.44 -0.66 -14.66
N TYR A 287 -3.11 0.37 -15.45
CA TYR A 287 -3.93 0.79 -16.58
C TYR A 287 -4.05 -0.31 -17.64
N GLN A 288 -2.96 -0.99 -18.00
CA GLN A 288 -3.01 -2.12 -18.92
C GLN A 288 -3.83 -3.29 -18.35
N ALA A 289 -3.68 -3.57 -17.06
CA ALA A 289 -4.46 -4.59 -16.38
C ALA A 289 -5.96 -4.27 -16.44
N LEU A 290 -6.37 -3.05 -16.12
CA LEU A 290 -7.78 -2.64 -16.14
C LEU A 290 -8.42 -2.65 -17.53
N LEU A 291 -7.65 -2.47 -18.61
CA LEU A 291 -8.16 -2.69 -19.97
C LEU A 291 -8.56 -4.15 -20.23
N SER A 292 -7.92 -5.10 -19.53
CA SER A 292 -8.23 -6.53 -19.60
C SER A 292 -9.35 -6.92 -18.63
N VAL A 293 -9.37 -6.31 -17.43
CA VAL A 293 -10.40 -6.53 -16.41
C VAL A 293 -11.76 -5.98 -16.85
N LEU A 294 -11.80 -4.77 -17.43
CA LEU A 294 -13.03 -4.07 -17.83
C LEU A 294 -13.01 -3.67 -19.32
N PRO A 295 -13.10 -4.64 -20.26
CA PRO A 295 -12.98 -4.35 -21.69
C PRO A 295 -13.99 -3.32 -22.19
N GLY A 296 -13.51 -2.32 -22.93
CA GLY A 296 -14.34 -1.27 -23.50
C GLY A 296 -14.79 -0.19 -22.51
N ARG A 297 -14.42 -0.29 -21.23
CA ARG A 297 -14.61 0.78 -20.24
C ARG A 297 -13.34 1.59 -20.09
N ARG A 298 -13.49 2.85 -19.65
CA ARG A 298 -12.35 3.68 -19.27
C ARG A 298 -11.84 3.22 -17.89
N PRO A 299 -10.56 2.85 -17.74
CA PRO A 299 -9.98 2.58 -16.43
C PRO A 299 -10.07 3.79 -15.50
N LEU A 300 -10.38 3.55 -14.23
CA LEU A 300 -10.27 4.53 -13.16
C LEU A 300 -9.18 4.08 -12.20
N ILE A 301 -8.14 4.91 -12.08
CA ILE A 301 -7.02 4.68 -11.17
C ILE A 301 -6.77 5.97 -10.40
N ILE A 302 -6.61 5.88 -9.08
CA ILE A 302 -6.07 6.96 -8.25
C ILE A 302 -4.75 6.47 -7.66
N GLY A 303 -3.66 7.22 -7.89
CA GLY A 303 -2.30 6.87 -7.50
C GLY A 303 -1.66 7.89 -6.56
N ARG A 304 -0.83 7.41 -5.61
CA ARG A 304 -0.08 8.29 -4.71
C ARG A 304 1.13 8.90 -5.39
N SER A 305 2.14 8.08 -5.67
CA SER A 305 3.37 8.51 -6.33
C SER A 305 3.12 8.73 -7.81
N THR A 306 3.64 9.84 -8.33
CA THR A 306 3.53 10.18 -9.74
C THR A 306 4.83 10.75 -10.27
N PHE A 307 5.07 10.55 -11.56
CA PHE A 307 6.06 11.28 -12.33
C PHE A 307 5.42 12.08 -13.47
N THR A 308 6.24 12.82 -14.23
CA THR A 308 5.80 13.57 -15.41
C THR A 308 4.98 12.67 -16.34
N SER A 309 3.78 13.12 -16.72
CA SER A 309 2.83 12.41 -17.59
C SER A 309 2.01 11.27 -16.97
N SER A 310 2.11 11.00 -15.66
CA SER A 310 1.30 9.95 -15.01
C SER A 310 -0.22 10.20 -15.14
N GLY A 311 -0.63 11.48 -15.29
CA GLY A 311 -2.01 11.88 -15.58
C GLY A 311 -2.59 11.32 -16.88
N ARG A 312 -1.77 10.66 -17.72
CA ARG A 312 -2.24 9.89 -18.87
C ARG A 312 -3.04 8.65 -18.46
N TRP A 313 -2.76 8.07 -17.29
CA TRP A 313 -3.31 6.79 -16.85
C TRP A 313 -4.13 6.88 -15.56
N ALA A 314 -3.75 7.77 -14.65
CA ALA A 314 -4.35 7.84 -13.32
C ALA A 314 -4.59 9.26 -12.85
N GLY A 315 -5.58 9.43 -11.97
CA GLY A 315 -5.69 10.61 -11.11
C GLY A 315 -4.79 10.51 -9.88
N HIS A 316 -4.82 11.54 -9.05
CA HIS A 316 -4.00 11.69 -7.85
C HIS A 316 -4.83 12.39 -6.76
N TRP A 317 -4.50 12.16 -5.48
CA TRP A 317 -5.07 12.86 -4.33
C TRP A 317 -3.95 13.47 -3.48
N GLY A 318 -4.28 14.41 -2.60
CA GLY A 318 -3.28 15.19 -1.86
C GLY A 318 -2.39 14.43 -0.87
N GLY A 319 -2.57 13.12 -0.69
CA GLY A 319 -1.88 12.35 0.35
C GLY A 319 -2.33 12.72 1.76
N ASP A 320 -1.57 12.22 2.73
CA ASP A 320 -1.69 12.50 4.17
C ASP A 320 -0.70 13.59 4.61
#